data_AF-A0A8B9KXW4-F1
#
_entry.id   AF-A0A8B9KXW4-F1
#
_cell.length_a   1.000
_cell.length_b   1.000
_cell.length_c   1.000
_cell.angle_alpha   90.00
_cell.angle_beta   90.00
_cell.angle_gamma   90.00
#
_symmetry.space_group_name_H-M   'P 1'
#
loop_
_entity.id
_entity.type
_entity.pdbx_description
1 polymer ?
#
loop_
_entity_poly.entity_id
_entity_poly.type
_entity_poly.pdbx_seq_one_letter_code
_entity_poly.pdbx_strand_id
1 'polypeptide(L)'
;VEQNPQFWNAKGKEALVTALSLKHNFHLAKNLILFLGDGECMGVSTVTATRILKGQLEGKPGEETVLTMDTFPNLALSKVIYYNVFSIYYDCSVSTMNYSVSTMNLFSIYYDCLMLITTCVFFTARGRIDHGHHASEAKKALYEAVEFDRAIARAGELTSERDTMSVVTADHSHVFSFGSSSPRGNPVLGLSTKIGTDKKYFTTALYGNGPGFAIDSNGTRPDININITSATGYTQQSAVPLSSETHGSEDVAIFAKGPMSHLFHGVQEQSYIAHAMAYAACIDPYTECNLEPAPEPNHAAPIQLSAGMLLLALLTFINLI
;
A
#
# COMPACT_ATOMS: atom_id res chain seq x y z
N VAL A 1 2.65 15.83 -26.12
CA VAL A 1 1.75 16.72 -25.33
C VAL A 1 2.46 17.34 -24.13
N GLU A 2 3.20 16.55 -23.34
CA GLU A 2 3.91 17.00 -22.13
C GLU A 2 5.06 18.01 -22.35
N GLN A 3 5.54 18.20 -23.58
CA GLN A 3 6.52 19.26 -23.88
C GLN A 3 5.90 20.67 -23.85
N ASN A 4 4.57 20.78 -23.87
CA ASN A 4 3.87 22.05 -23.85
C ASN A 4 3.56 22.48 -22.40
N PRO A 5 4.02 23.66 -21.92
CA PRO A 5 3.69 24.17 -20.59
C PRO A 5 2.18 24.28 -20.31
N GLN A 6 1.35 24.51 -21.32
CA GLN A 6 -0.11 24.57 -21.14
C GLN A 6 -0.71 23.25 -20.66
N PHE A 7 -0.13 22.11 -21.04
CA PHE A 7 -0.54 20.80 -20.52
C PHE A 7 -0.38 20.74 -19.00
N TRP A 8 0.78 21.16 -18.49
CA TRP A 8 1.07 21.17 -17.05
C TRP A 8 0.25 22.22 -16.30
N ASN A 9 0.08 23.41 -16.88
CA ASN A 9 -0.77 24.46 -16.30
C ASN A 9 -2.22 24.01 -16.17
N ALA A 10 -2.75 23.31 -17.19
CA ALA A 10 -4.11 22.76 -17.14
C ALA A 10 -4.24 21.69 -16.05
N LYS A 11 -3.32 20.73 -15.99
CA LYS A 11 -3.30 19.67 -14.96
C LYS A 11 -3.16 20.25 -13.55
N GLY A 12 -2.30 21.25 -13.37
CA GLY A 12 -2.14 21.96 -12.10
C GLY A 12 -3.40 22.73 -11.69
N LYS A 13 -4.06 23.40 -12.64
CA LYS A 13 -5.34 24.09 -12.38
C LYS A 13 -6.44 23.11 -11.95
N GLU A 14 -6.54 21.96 -12.61
CA GLU A 14 -7.50 20.92 -12.24
C GLU A 14 -7.24 20.40 -10.83
N ALA A 15 -5.99 20.06 -10.50
CA ALA A 15 -5.61 19.62 -9.16
C ALA A 15 -5.94 20.67 -8.08
N LEU A 16 -5.70 21.96 -8.35
CA LEU A 16 -6.06 23.06 -7.45
C LEU A 16 -7.57 23.16 -7.24
N VAL A 17 -8.36 23.05 -8.30
CA VAL A 17 -9.83 23.07 -8.20
C VAL A 17 -10.32 21.90 -7.37
N THR A 18 -9.79 20.69 -7.60
CA THR A 18 -10.11 19.50 -6.81
C THR A 18 -9.79 19.72 -5.34
N ALA A 19 -8.60 20.22 -5.00
CA ALA A 19 -8.18 20.49 -3.63
C ALA A 19 -9.08 21.54 -2.94
N LEU A 20 -9.40 22.64 -3.62
CA LEU A 20 -10.28 23.69 -3.09
C LEU A 20 -11.75 23.24 -2.94
N SER A 21 -12.17 22.24 -3.71
CA SER A 21 -13.52 21.68 -3.67
C SER A 21 -13.69 20.57 -2.62
N LEU A 22 -12.60 20.09 -2.03
CA LEU A 22 -12.62 19.00 -1.06
C LEU A 22 -13.44 19.42 0.17
N LYS A 23 -14.52 18.67 0.43
CA LYS A 23 -15.33 18.84 1.64
C LYS A 23 -15.01 17.73 2.62
N HIS A 24 -14.64 18.10 3.84
CA HIS A 24 -14.43 17.14 4.91
C HIS A 24 -15.76 16.51 5.32
N ASN A 25 -15.75 15.18 5.42
CA ASN A 25 -16.88 14.41 5.94
C ASN A 25 -16.69 14.24 7.46
N PHE A 26 -17.51 14.93 8.25
CA PHE A 26 -17.49 14.89 9.72
C PHE A 26 -18.54 13.93 10.32
N HIS A 27 -19.15 13.07 9.50
CA HIS A 27 -20.14 12.11 9.97
C HIS A 27 -19.49 10.86 10.57
N LEU A 28 -20.29 10.06 11.26
CA LEU A 28 -19.95 8.72 11.71
C LEU A 28 -19.66 7.79 10.53
N ALA A 29 -18.57 7.02 10.62
CA ALA A 29 -18.31 5.88 9.74
C ALA A 29 -19.12 4.66 10.21
N LYS A 30 -20.06 4.21 9.37
CA LYS A 30 -20.80 2.95 9.59
C LYS A 30 -19.96 1.73 9.24
N ASN A 31 -19.04 1.89 8.28
CA ASN A 31 -18.15 0.83 7.85
C ASN A 31 -16.70 1.30 7.93
N LEU A 32 -15.82 0.44 8.41
CA LEU A 32 -14.39 0.67 8.42
C LEU A 32 -13.72 -0.35 7.50
N ILE A 33 -12.86 0.11 6.59
CA ILE A 33 -12.03 -0.74 5.77
C ILE A 33 -10.58 -0.35 5.96
N LEU A 34 -9.78 -1.30 6.42
CA LEU A 34 -8.32 -1.19 6.38
C LEU A 34 -7.79 -2.14 5.31
N PHE A 35 -7.22 -1.58 4.27
CA PHE A 35 -6.32 -2.28 3.37
C PHE A 35 -4.95 -2.24 4.00
N LEU A 36 -4.65 -3.29 4.76
CA LEU A 36 -3.33 -3.49 5.29
C LEU A 36 -2.57 -4.26 4.23
N GLY A 37 -1.49 -3.66 3.73
CA GLY A 37 -0.45 -4.42 3.10
C GLY A 37 0.23 -5.32 4.14
N ASP A 38 -0.45 -6.36 4.63
CA ASP A 38 0.03 -7.27 5.66
C ASP A 38 0.83 -8.41 5.01
N GLY A 39 2.13 -8.49 5.34
CA GLY A 39 3.15 -9.10 4.50
C GLY A 39 3.24 -8.39 3.15
N GLU A 40 2.89 -7.12 3.09
CA GLU A 40 2.84 -6.37 1.86
C GLU A 40 3.43 -4.98 2.06
N CYS A 41 4.74 -5.01 2.23
CA CYS A 41 5.66 -3.91 2.41
C CYS A 41 5.69 -2.97 1.21
N MET A 42 4.64 -2.16 1.14
CA MET A 42 4.46 -1.21 0.07
C MET A 42 4.98 0.16 0.50
N GLY A 43 6.28 0.22 0.78
CA GLY A 43 6.98 1.48 0.98
C GLY A 43 6.81 2.42 -0.21
N VAL A 44 7.20 3.68 -0.04
CA VAL A 44 7.03 4.72 -1.09
C VAL A 44 7.70 4.31 -2.42
N SER A 45 8.82 3.59 -2.35
CA SER A 45 9.51 3.04 -3.52
C SER A 45 8.66 1.98 -4.23
N THR A 46 8.08 1.02 -3.50
CA THR A 46 7.18 -0.01 -4.03
C THR A 46 5.91 0.61 -4.61
N VAL A 47 5.24 1.55 -3.92
CA VAL A 47 4.06 2.26 -4.45
C VAL A 47 4.36 2.87 -5.81
N THR A 48 5.50 3.57 -5.94
CA THR A 48 5.84 4.26 -7.17
C THR A 48 6.24 3.30 -8.29
N ALA A 49 6.96 2.23 -7.98
CA ALA A 49 7.27 1.19 -8.96
C ALA A 49 6.00 0.47 -9.46
N THR A 50 5.04 0.20 -8.57
CA THR A 50 3.73 -0.37 -8.88
C THR A 50 2.92 0.54 -9.79
N ARG A 51 2.92 1.86 -9.52
CA ARG A 51 2.27 2.87 -10.38
C ARG A 51 2.79 2.80 -11.81
N ILE A 52 4.11 2.75 -11.97
CA ILE A 52 4.75 2.64 -13.29
C ILE A 52 4.39 1.32 -13.95
N LEU A 53 4.52 0.20 -13.21
CA LEU A 53 4.20 -1.13 -13.73
C LEU A 53 2.75 -1.21 -14.22
N LYS A 54 1.78 -0.73 -13.42
CA LYS A 54 0.35 -0.76 -13.76
C LYS A 54 0.10 -0.05 -15.10
N GLY A 55 0.71 1.12 -15.30
CA GLY A 55 0.60 1.82 -16.58
C GLY A 55 1.28 1.11 -17.75
N GLN A 56 2.44 0.51 -17.51
CA GLN A 56 3.14 -0.29 -18.52
C GLN A 56 2.35 -1.52 -18.94
N LEU A 57 1.64 -2.17 -18.02
CA LEU A 57 0.71 -3.27 -18.30
C LEU A 57 -0.50 -2.81 -19.15
N GLU A 58 -0.85 -1.54 -19.09
CA GLU A 58 -1.88 -0.91 -19.93
C GLU A 58 -1.33 -0.35 -21.26
N GLY A 59 -0.06 -0.57 -21.58
CA GLY A 59 0.59 -0.07 -22.80
C GLY A 59 0.96 1.42 -22.77
N LYS A 60 0.95 2.04 -21.58
CA LYS A 60 1.37 3.44 -21.35
C LYS A 60 2.83 3.49 -20.88
N PRO A 61 3.51 4.66 -20.93
CA PRO A 61 4.83 4.85 -20.35
C PRO A 61 4.94 4.44 -18.88
N GLY A 62 3.92 4.79 -18.09
CA GLY A 62 3.72 4.29 -16.73
C GLY A 62 3.73 5.38 -15.67
N GLU A 63 4.67 6.33 -15.74
CA GLU A 63 4.94 7.34 -14.71
C GLU A 63 3.76 8.30 -14.47
N GLU A 64 2.89 8.46 -15.45
CA GLU A 64 1.69 9.32 -15.39
C GLU A 64 0.44 8.60 -14.86
N THR A 65 0.51 7.28 -14.72
CA THR A 65 -0.60 6.44 -14.23
C THR A 65 -0.93 6.84 -12.80
N VAL A 66 -2.21 6.75 -12.46
CA VAL A 66 -2.72 7.02 -11.11
C VAL A 66 -3.22 5.69 -10.55
N LEU A 67 -2.64 5.24 -9.44
CA LEU A 67 -3.16 4.09 -8.68
C LEU A 67 -4.50 4.48 -8.06
N THR A 68 -5.33 3.49 -7.71
CA THR A 68 -6.57 3.79 -7.00
C THR A 68 -6.29 4.42 -5.65
N MET A 69 -5.29 3.93 -4.90
CA MET A 69 -4.88 4.57 -3.64
C MET A 69 -4.41 6.03 -3.82
N ASP A 70 -3.86 6.40 -4.98
CA ASP A 70 -3.43 7.80 -5.27
C ASP A 70 -4.62 8.77 -5.37
N THR A 71 -5.83 8.26 -5.57
CA THR A 71 -7.05 9.07 -5.67
C THR A 71 -7.63 9.45 -4.30
N PHE A 72 -7.11 8.87 -3.22
CA PHE A 72 -7.60 9.15 -1.87
C PHE A 72 -7.23 10.59 -1.48
N PRO A 73 -8.16 11.39 -0.94
CA PRO A 73 -7.96 12.82 -0.75
C PRO A 73 -7.04 13.18 0.42
N ASN A 74 -6.77 12.27 1.34
CA ASN A 74 -5.93 12.52 2.51
C ASN A 74 -4.73 11.57 2.52
N LEU A 75 -3.55 12.15 2.76
CA LEU A 75 -2.27 11.46 2.81
C LEU A 75 -1.55 11.84 4.11
N ALA A 76 -0.99 10.84 4.79
CA ALA A 76 -0.07 11.02 5.89
C ALA A 76 1.13 10.07 5.76
N LEU A 77 2.16 10.30 6.55
CA LEU A 77 3.26 9.36 6.75
C LEU A 77 3.10 8.67 8.11
N SER A 78 3.38 7.37 8.13
CA SER A 78 3.38 6.52 9.30
C SER A 78 4.81 6.16 9.68
N LYS A 79 5.23 6.55 10.88
CA LYS A 79 6.51 6.14 11.45
C LYS A 79 6.43 4.68 11.86
N VAL A 80 7.29 3.87 11.25
CA VAL A 80 7.39 2.44 11.54
C VAL A 80 8.46 2.22 12.60
N ILE A 81 8.06 2.13 13.87
CA ILE A 81 9.00 1.98 15.00
C ILE A 81 9.02 0.53 15.47
N TYR A 82 10.17 -0.12 15.29
CA TYR A 82 10.47 -1.42 15.90
C TYR A 82 10.86 -1.23 17.37
N TYR A 83 9.90 -1.38 18.29
CA TYR A 83 10.21 -1.59 19.70
C TYR A 83 10.66 -3.05 19.92
N ASN A 84 11.98 -3.23 20.03
CA ASN A 84 12.75 -4.46 20.32
C ASN A 84 13.35 -5.20 19.11
N VAL A 85 14.68 -5.20 19.07
CA VAL A 85 15.60 -5.85 18.11
C VAL A 85 15.64 -7.38 18.27
N PHE A 86 14.53 -8.04 18.62
CA PHE A 86 14.52 -9.48 18.90
C PHE A 86 13.21 -10.17 18.52
N SER A 87 12.70 -9.92 17.31
CA SER A 87 11.74 -10.84 16.67
C SER A 87 11.68 -10.58 15.16
N ILE A 88 12.71 -11.01 14.42
CA ILE A 88 12.75 -10.94 12.95
C ILE A 88 12.45 -12.33 12.35
N TYR A 89 11.64 -13.15 13.02
CA TYR A 89 11.43 -14.55 12.61
C TYR A 89 9.97 -14.99 12.56
N TYR A 90 9.03 -14.11 12.90
CA TYR A 90 7.60 -14.41 12.80
C TYR A 90 6.88 -13.22 12.21
N ASP A 91 6.04 -13.48 11.21
CA ASP A 91 4.86 -12.73 10.79
C ASP A 91 4.43 -11.69 11.85
N CYS A 92 4.76 -10.41 11.65
CA CYS A 92 4.60 -9.37 12.67
C CYS A 92 4.15 -8.03 12.07
N SER A 93 2.89 -7.96 11.66
CA SER A 93 2.15 -6.72 11.38
C SER A 93 1.07 -6.46 12.44
N VAL A 94 0.41 -7.52 12.92
CA VAL A 94 -0.56 -7.43 14.02
C VAL A 94 0.17 -7.22 15.34
N SER A 95 1.38 -7.77 15.51
CA SER A 95 2.11 -7.76 16.78
C SER A 95 2.83 -6.44 17.09
N THR A 96 3.36 -5.69 16.11
CA THR A 96 3.93 -4.35 16.38
C THR A 96 2.84 -3.34 16.74
N MET A 97 1.63 -3.49 16.20
CA MET A 97 0.39 -2.87 16.71
C MET A 97 -0.09 -3.46 18.06
N ASN A 98 0.43 -4.62 18.49
CA ASN A 98 0.12 -5.21 19.80
C ASN A 98 1.11 -4.83 20.91
N TYR A 99 2.34 -4.42 20.58
CA TYR A 99 3.41 -4.23 21.57
C TYR A 99 3.63 -2.78 22.01
N SER A 100 3.14 -1.78 21.28
CA SER A 100 3.16 -0.40 21.78
C SER A 100 1.86 -0.04 22.51
N VAL A 101 1.92 -0.09 23.84
CA VAL A 101 0.96 0.51 24.78
C VAL A 101 -0.38 -0.23 24.90
N SER A 102 -0.44 -1.08 25.92
CA SER A 102 -1.54 -1.53 26.80
C SER A 102 -3.01 -1.06 26.66
N THR A 103 -3.52 -0.44 25.58
CA THR A 103 -4.93 0.01 25.53
C THR A 103 -5.66 0.00 24.18
N MET A 104 -5.04 -0.20 23.02
CA MET A 104 -5.77 -0.42 21.75
C MET A 104 -4.89 -1.06 20.68
N ASN A 105 -5.32 -2.18 20.10
CA ASN A 105 -4.70 -2.78 18.92
C ASN A 105 -5.75 -2.98 17.81
N LEU A 106 -5.32 -3.16 16.56
CA LEU A 106 -6.22 -3.49 15.43
C LEU A 106 -7.10 -4.71 15.72
N PHE A 107 -6.60 -5.63 16.56
CA PHE A 107 -7.32 -6.80 17.04
C PHE A 107 -8.53 -6.43 17.93
N SER A 108 -8.40 -5.43 18.80
CA SER A 108 -9.50 -4.91 19.63
C SER A 108 -10.56 -4.23 18.76
N ILE A 109 -10.13 -3.45 17.76
CA ILE A 109 -11.07 -2.86 16.77
C ILE A 109 -11.83 -3.97 16.06
N TYR A 110 -11.16 -5.04 15.62
CA TYR A 110 -11.83 -6.18 14.97
C TYR A 110 -12.89 -6.84 15.87
N TYR A 111 -12.58 -7.07 17.14
CA TYR A 111 -13.54 -7.65 18.09
C TYR A 111 -14.70 -6.72 18.42
N ASP A 112 -14.44 -5.43 18.62
CA ASP A 112 -15.47 -4.43 18.92
C ASP A 112 -16.38 -4.19 17.71
N CYS A 113 -15.85 -4.29 16.49
CA CYS A 113 -16.64 -4.27 15.26
C CYS A 113 -17.55 -5.49 15.10
N LEU A 114 -17.17 -6.66 15.62
CA LEU A 114 -18.04 -7.85 15.55
C LEU A 114 -19.23 -7.74 16.52
N MET A 115 -19.10 -6.92 17.56
CA MET A 115 -20.09 -6.74 18.63
C MET A 115 -20.98 -5.50 18.44
N LEU A 116 -20.53 -4.51 17.67
CA LEU A 116 -21.27 -3.30 17.29
C LEU A 116 -21.84 -3.46 15.86
N ILE A 117 -22.92 -2.78 15.51
CA ILE A 117 -23.58 -2.85 14.17
C ILE A 117 -22.67 -2.30 13.03
N THR A 118 -21.44 -1.89 13.36
CA THR A 118 -20.41 -1.37 12.45
C THR A 118 -19.75 -2.51 11.66
N THR A 119 -19.83 -2.48 10.32
CA THR A 119 -19.17 -3.50 9.50
C THR A 119 -17.69 -3.14 9.32
N CYS A 120 -16.79 -3.95 9.87
CA CYS A 120 -15.35 -3.79 9.65
C CYS A 120 -14.80 -4.88 8.75
N VAL A 121 -14.14 -4.47 7.67
CA VAL A 121 -13.50 -5.39 6.72
C VAL A 121 -12.02 -5.10 6.70
N PHE A 122 -11.22 -6.09 7.10
CA PHE A 122 -9.77 -6.06 6.97
C PHE A 122 -9.39 -6.85 5.74
N PHE A 123 -8.85 -6.16 4.73
CA PHE A 123 -8.28 -6.82 3.57
C PHE A 123 -6.80 -7.04 3.85
N THR A 124 -6.43 -8.30 4.02
CA THR A 124 -5.04 -8.75 3.95
C THR A 124 -4.88 -9.56 2.66
N ALA A 125 -4.06 -9.07 1.73
CA ALA A 125 -3.51 -9.96 0.72
C ALA A 125 -2.56 -10.93 1.43
N ARG A 126 -2.30 -12.12 0.88
CA ARG A 126 -1.53 -13.20 1.54
C ARG A 126 -0.02 -12.90 1.67
N GLY A 127 0.35 -11.69 2.07
CA GLY A 127 1.72 -11.28 2.31
C GLY A 127 2.67 -11.44 1.13
N ARG A 128 2.17 -11.37 -0.11
CA ARG A 128 2.97 -11.83 -1.26
C ARG A 128 3.86 -10.74 -1.84
N ILE A 129 3.54 -9.47 -1.59
CA ILE A 129 4.47 -8.36 -1.87
C ILE A 129 5.75 -8.50 -1.01
N ASP A 130 5.63 -8.70 0.31
CA ASP A 130 6.76 -8.91 1.22
C ASP A 130 7.57 -10.15 0.85
N HIS A 131 6.90 -11.30 0.66
CA HIS A 131 7.58 -12.51 0.20
C HIS A 131 8.33 -12.31 -1.12
N GLY A 132 7.78 -11.53 -2.04
CA GLY A 132 8.43 -11.15 -3.29
C GLY A 132 9.70 -10.32 -3.05
N HIS A 133 9.64 -9.35 -2.14
CA HIS A 133 10.78 -8.51 -1.79
C HIS A 133 11.85 -9.25 -0.99
N HIS A 134 11.47 -10.07 -0.01
CA HIS A 134 12.36 -10.97 0.73
C HIS A 134 13.15 -11.90 -0.20
N ALA A 135 12.49 -12.43 -1.24
CA ALA A 135 13.14 -13.22 -2.29
C ALA A 135 14.00 -12.38 -3.26
N SER A 136 14.04 -11.06 -3.09
CA SER A 136 14.57 -10.08 -4.04
C SER A 136 14.04 -10.28 -5.47
N GLU A 137 12.76 -10.68 -5.60
CA GLU A 137 12.07 -10.91 -6.87
C GLU A 137 11.02 -9.80 -7.09
N ALA A 138 11.47 -8.60 -7.46
CA ALA A 138 10.61 -7.42 -7.61
C ALA A 138 9.45 -7.63 -8.60
N LYS A 139 9.59 -8.54 -9.58
CA LYS A 139 8.48 -8.86 -10.49
C LYS A 139 7.30 -9.49 -9.74
N LYS A 140 7.55 -10.41 -8.81
CA LYS A 140 6.48 -10.99 -7.99
C LYS A 140 5.86 -9.91 -7.10
N ALA A 141 6.70 -9.16 -6.39
CA ALA A 141 6.25 -8.11 -5.49
C ALA A 141 5.36 -7.07 -6.19
N LEU A 142 5.81 -6.50 -7.31
CA LEU A 142 5.04 -5.44 -7.98
C LEU A 142 3.76 -5.95 -8.67
N TYR A 143 3.71 -7.21 -9.12
CA TYR A 143 2.47 -7.77 -9.68
C TYR A 143 1.41 -7.99 -8.60
N GLU A 144 1.80 -8.50 -7.43
CA GLU A 144 0.89 -8.61 -6.27
C GLU A 144 0.39 -7.21 -5.85
N ALA A 145 1.27 -6.20 -5.87
CA ALA A 145 0.90 -4.81 -5.61
C ALA A 145 -0.11 -4.22 -6.61
N VAL A 146 -0.03 -4.61 -7.89
CA VAL A 146 -1.02 -4.23 -8.89
C VAL A 146 -2.38 -4.87 -8.58
N GLU A 147 -2.41 -6.13 -8.15
CA GLU A 147 -3.67 -6.80 -7.77
C GLU A 147 -4.24 -6.23 -6.45
N PHE A 148 -3.39 -5.83 -5.50
CA PHE A 148 -3.80 -5.12 -4.29
C PHE A 148 -4.50 -3.79 -4.62
N ASP A 149 -3.93 -2.98 -5.52
CA ASP A 149 -4.56 -1.74 -5.98
C ASP A 149 -5.90 -1.99 -6.69
N ARG A 150 -6.04 -3.09 -7.44
CA ARG A 150 -7.32 -3.51 -8.03
C ARG A 150 -8.34 -3.94 -6.98
N ALA A 151 -7.91 -4.58 -5.89
CA ALA A 151 -8.78 -4.92 -4.77
C ALA A 151 -9.31 -3.67 -4.07
N ILE A 152 -8.47 -2.64 -3.89
CA ILE A 152 -8.88 -1.33 -3.36
C ILE A 152 -9.93 -0.69 -4.28
N ALA A 153 -9.72 -0.73 -5.60
CA ALA A 153 -10.70 -0.24 -6.58
C ALA A 153 -12.03 -0.97 -6.44
N ARG A 154 -11.98 -2.30 -6.38
CA ARG A 154 -13.19 -3.13 -6.30
C ARG A 154 -13.98 -2.86 -5.03
N ALA A 155 -13.32 -2.69 -3.89
CA ALA A 155 -13.99 -2.35 -2.65
C ALA A 155 -14.62 -0.95 -2.68
N GLY A 156 -13.98 0.01 -3.37
CA GLY A 156 -14.55 1.34 -3.62
C GLY A 156 -15.82 1.31 -4.47
N GLU A 157 -15.97 0.35 -5.39
CA GLU A 157 -17.20 0.14 -6.17
C GLU A 157 -18.33 -0.50 -5.34
N LEU A 158 -17.97 -1.21 -4.28
CA LEU A 158 -18.90 -1.97 -3.43
C LEU A 158 -19.32 -1.19 -2.17
N THR A 159 -18.74 -0.02 -1.94
CA THR A 159 -18.97 0.79 -0.74
C THR A 159 -19.19 2.26 -1.06
N SER A 160 -19.74 3.00 -0.10
CA SER A 160 -20.06 4.42 -0.24
C SER A 160 -19.11 5.26 0.62
N GLU A 161 -18.45 6.26 0.03
CA GLU A 161 -17.58 7.19 0.78
C GLU A 161 -18.36 8.11 1.73
N ARG A 162 -19.70 8.06 1.71
CA ARG A 162 -20.53 8.84 2.64
C ARG A 162 -20.52 8.26 4.05
N ASP A 163 -20.39 6.94 4.17
CA ASP A 163 -20.54 6.18 5.41
C ASP A 163 -19.47 5.09 5.60
N THR A 164 -18.62 4.84 4.61
CA THR A 164 -17.47 3.95 4.71
C THR A 164 -16.17 4.75 4.76
N MET A 165 -15.41 4.56 5.84
CA MET A 165 -14.03 5.02 5.93
C MET A 165 -13.10 3.94 5.36
N SER A 166 -12.22 4.31 4.44
CA SER A 166 -11.22 3.41 3.88
C SER A 166 -9.82 3.97 4.10
N VAL A 167 -8.94 3.14 4.63
CA VAL A 167 -7.53 3.45 4.87
C VAL A 167 -6.67 2.42 4.15
N VAL A 168 -5.67 2.87 3.41
CA VAL A 168 -4.63 2.04 2.78
C VAL A 168 -3.30 2.40 3.41
N THR A 169 -2.56 1.41 3.89
CA THR A 169 -1.22 1.62 4.46
C THR A 169 -0.38 0.35 4.36
N ALA A 170 0.87 0.45 4.78
CA ALA A 170 1.78 -0.68 4.96
C ALA A 170 2.16 -0.81 6.44
N ASP A 171 2.57 -2.02 6.83
CA ASP A 171 3.19 -2.31 8.13
C ASP A 171 4.64 -1.79 8.19
N HIS A 172 5.42 -1.98 7.12
CA HIS A 172 6.78 -1.47 6.94
C HIS A 172 7.17 -1.40 5.45
N SER A 173 8.42 -1.05 5.17
CA SER A 173 8.98 -1.00 3.81
C SER A 173 9.97 -2.13 3.57
N HIS A 174 10.77 -2.03 2.51
CA HIS A 174 11.93 -2.86 2.17
C HIS A 174 13.14 -2.01 1.83
N VAL A 175 14.32 -2.62 1.79
CA VAL A 175 15.49 -1.98 1.17
C VAL A 175 15.43 -2.06 -0.36
N PHE A 176 14.22 -1.99 -0.92
CA PHE A 176 13.92 -1.93 -2.34
C PHE A 176 14.08 -0.50 -2.86
N SER A 177 14.83 -0.38 -3.95
CA SER A 177 15.00 0.86 -4.68
C SER A 177 14.72 0.64 -6.16
N PHE A 178 14.08 1.61 -6.79
CA PHE A 178 14.00 1.67 -8.24
C PHE A 178 14.47 3.06 -8.67
N GLY A 179 15.33 3.10 -9.68
CA GLY A 179 16.00 4.31 -10.10
C GLY A 179 16.86 4.04 -11.31
N SER A 180 18.00 4.71 -11.37
CA SER A 180 18.80 4.91 -12.59
C SER A 180 18.22 6.00 -13.49
N SER A 181 19.09 6.81 -14.12
CA SER A 181 18.71 7.92 -14.99
C SER A 181 18.17 7.44 -16.35
N SER A 182 17.22 6.51 -16.32
CA SER A 182 16.55 5.94 -17.48
C SER A 182 15.48 6.89 -18.00
N PRO A 183 15.26 6.93 -19.34
CA PRO A 183 14.25 7.77 -19.94
C PRO A 183 12.85 7.30 -19.55
N ARG A 184 11.88 8.21 -19.70
CA ARG A 184 10.47 7.91 -19.49
C ARG A 184 10.00 6.72 -20.34
N GLY A 185 9.21 5.83 -19.75
CA GLY A 185 8.72 4.61 -20.40
C GLY A 185 9.71 3.45 -20.36
N ASN A 186 10.87 3.60 -19.69
CA ASN A 186 11.76 2.47 -19.46
C ASN A 186 11.07 1.43 -18.57
N PRO A 187 11.14 0.12 -18.89
CA PRO A 187 10.49 -0.89 -18.06
C PRO A 187 11.01 -0.82 -16.62
N VAL A 188 10.09 -0.73 -15.65
CA VAL A 188 10.44 -0.54 -14.23
C VAL A 188 11.25 -1.71 -13.66
N LEU A 189 11.01 -2.91 -14.19
CA LEU A 189 11.75 -4.15 -13.87
C LEU A 189 12.84 -4.47 -14.89
N GLY A 190 13.08 -3.58 -15.85
CA GLY A 190 14.03 -3.78 -16.94
C GLY A 190 15.44 -3.31 -16.62
N LEU A 191 16.30 -3.41 -17.63
CA LEU A 191 17.64 -2.84 -17.61
C LEU A 191 17.61 -1.32 -17.50
N SER A 192 18.63 -0.79 -16.83
CA SER A 192 18.95 0.62 -16.95
C SER A 192 19.50 0.92 -18.35
N THR A 193 19.22 2.12 -18.85
CA THR A 193 19.88 2.63 -20.06
C THR A 193 21.34 3.08 -19.82
N LYS A 194 21.76 3.12 -18.56
CA LYS A 194 23.16 3.38 -18.17
C LYS A 194 23.87 2.06 -17.87
N ILE A 195 25.19 2.07 -18.02
CA ILE A 195 26.07 0.97 -17.63
C ILE A 195 26.81 1.34 -16.34
N GLY A 196 27.16 0.33 -15.55
CA GLY A 196 27.99 0.51 -14.36
C GLY A 196 29.40 0.98 -14.71
N THR A 197 30.12 1.52 -13.72
CA THR A 197 31.55 1.88 -13.86
C THR A 197 32.43 0.67 -14.17
N ASP A 198 31.95 -0.53 -13.82
CA ASP A 198 32.52 -1.83 -14.17
C ASP A 198 32.24 -2.27 -15.62
N LYS A 199 31.61 -1.41 -16.42
CA LYS A 199 31.21 -1.63 -17.82
C LYS A 199 30.19 -2.77 -18.01
N LYS A 200 29.43 -3.11 -16.97
CA LYS A 200 28.39 -4.15 -17.01
C LYS A 200 27.00 -3.53 -16.84
N TYR A 201 25.98 -4.15 -17.41
CA TYR A 201 24.60 -3.69 -17.28
C TYR A 201 24.07 -3.90 -15.86
N PHE A 202 23.05 -3.13 -15.46
CA PHE A 202 22.34 -3.29 -14.20
C PHE A 202 20.85 -2.98 -14.40
N THR A 203 19.99 -3.42 -13.49
CA THR A 203 18.55 -3.17 -13.55
C THR A 203 18.17 -1.81 -12.98
N THR A 204 17.02 -1.30 -13.41
CA THR A 204 16.38 -0.11 -12.83
C THR A 204 16.03 -0.35 -11.35
N ALA A 205 15.57 -1.56 -11.03
CA ALA A 205 15.28 -2.02 -9.68
C ALA A 205 16.47 -2.75 -9.04
N LEU A 206 16.78 -2.42 -7.79
CA LEU A 206 17.87 -3.01 -6.99
C LEU A 206 17.47 -3.10 -5.51
N TYR A 207 18.12 -3.99 -4.77
CA TYR A 207 17.95 -4.09 -3.32
C TYR A 207 19.23 -3.70 -2.57
N GLY A 208 19.09 -3.18 -1.36
CA GLY A 208 20.24 -2.90 -0.48
C GLY A 208 20.96 -4.20 -0.06
N ASN A 209 20.21 -5.23 0.31
CA ASN A 209 20.70 -6.54 0.70
C ASN A 209 19.76 -7.64 0.19
N GLY A 210 20.09 -8.92 0.43
CA GLY A 210 19.23 -10.04 0.06
C GLY A 210 19.90 -11.09 -0.83
N PRO A 211 19.13 -12.08 -1.31
CA PRO A 211 19.66 -13.24 -2.04
C PRO A 211 20.20 -12.92 -3.44
N GLY A 212 19.97 -11.71 -3.95
CA GLY A 212 20.42 -11.28 -5.26
C GLY A 212 21.90 -10.94 -5.39
N PHE A 213 22.66 -10.93 -4.29
CA PHE A 213 24.09 -10.70 -4.34
C PHE A 213 24.78 -11.88 -5.03
N ALA A 214 25.57 -11.59 -6.07
CA ALA A 214 26.31 -12.60 -6.80
C ALA A 214 27.66 -12.07 -7.26
N ILE A 215 28.63 -12.99 -7.35
CA ILE A 215 29.96 -12.75 -7.91
C ILE A 215 30.21 -13.84 -8.96
N ASP A 216 30.68 -13.44 -10.14
CA ASP A 216 31.04 -14.35 -11.23
C ASP A 216 32.36 -15.08 -10.98
N SER A 217 32.72 -16.01 -11.86
CA SER A 217 33.97 -16.79 -11.76
C SER A 217 35.25 -15.94 -11.73
N ASN A 218 35.16 -14.68 -12.16
CA ASN A 218 36.29 -13.75 -12.19
C ASN A 218 36.35 -12.86 -10.93
N GLY A 219 35.51 -13.12 -9.94
CA GLY A 219 35.47 -12.31 -8.72
C GLY A 219 34.79 -10.96 -8.90
N THR A 220 33.96 -10.78 -9.94
CA THR A 220 33.30 -9.50 -10.26
C THR A 220 31.78 -9.62 -10.32
N ARG A 221 31.05 -8.50 -10.28
CA ARG A 221 29.58 -8.49 -10.39
C ARG A 221 29.14 -9.14 -11.71
N PRO A 222 28.17 -10.08 -11.74
CA PRO A 222 27.69 -10.66 -12.99
C PRO A 222 27.14 -9.60 -13.94
N ASP A 223 27.49 -9.72 -15.23
CA ASP A 223 26.84 -8.95 -16.28
C ASP A 223 25.47 -9.56 -16.59
N ILE A 224 24.49 -8.72 -16.94
CA ILE A 224 23.11 -9.12 -17.16
C ILE A 224 22.59 -8.60 -18.49
N ASN A 225 21.52 -9.19 -19.00
CA ASN A 225 20.88 -8.76 -20.23
C ASN A 225 19.36 -8.93 -20.14
N ILE A 226 18.64 -8.46 -21.16
CA ILE A 226 17.18 -8.44 -21.17
C ILE A 226 16.55 -9.84 -21.05
N ASN A 227 17.20 -10.89 -21.57
CA ASN A 227 16.68 -12.25 -21.48
C ASN A 227 16.75 -12.77 -20.03
N ILE A 228 17.78 -12.37 -19.29
CA ILE A 228 17.93 -12.71 -17.87
C ILE A 228 16.91 -11.92 -17.05
N THR A 229 16.83 -10.60 -17.24
CA THR A 229 16.01 -9.73 -16.39
C THR A 229 14.51 -9.85 -16.65
N SER A 230 14.10 -10.37 -17.81
CA SER A 230 12.68 -10.59 -18.15
C SER A 230 12.11 -11.88 -17.55
N ALA A 231 12.96 -12.80 -17.09
CA ALA A 231 12.56 -14.05 -16.49
C ALA A 231 11.68 -13.82 -15.26
N THR A 232 10.67 -14.68 -15.07
CA THR A 232 9.72 -14.53 -13.96
C THR A 232 10.37 -14.66 -12.59
N GLY A 233 11.42 -15.49 -12.47
CA GLY A 233 12.19 -15.70 -11.24
C GLY A 233 13.50 -14.93 -11.21
N TYR A 234 13.62 -13.80 -11.92
CA TYR A 234 14.84 -13.00 -11.85
C TYR A 234 14.95 -12.31 -10.48
N THR A 235 16.03 -12.64 -9.76
CA THR A 235 16.40 -12.00 -8.50
C THR A 235 17.24 -10.76 -8.79
N GLN A 236 16.76 -9.57 -8.44
CA GLN A 236 17.49 -8.32 -8.64
C GLN A 236 18.77 -8.30 -7.78
N GLN A 237 19.83 -7.69 -8.32
CA GLN A 237 21.11 -7.59 -7.63
C GLN A 237 20.98 -6.80 -6.31
N SER A 238 21.76 -7.22 -5.31
CA SER A 238 21.85 -6.57 -4.01
C SER A 238 23.30 -6.28 -3.60
N ALA A 239 23.52 -5.36 -2.66
CA ALA A 239 24.87 -4.97 -2.23
C ALA A 239 25.43 -5.86 -1.11
N VAL A 240 24.58 -6.37 -0.21
CA VAL A 240 24.97 -7.25 0.90
C VAL A 240 24.29 -8.62 0.77
N PRO A 241 25.03 -9.74 0.74
CA PRO A 241 24.46 -11.07 0.62
C PRO A 241 23.71 -11.48 1.88
N LEU A 242 22.44 -11.84 1.74
CA LEU A 242 21.63 -12.46 2.77
C LEU A 242 20.75 -13.56 2.14
N SER A 243 20.28 -14.52 2.94
CA SER A 243 19.33 -15.54 2.44
C SER A 243 17.93 -14.99 2.19
N SER A 244 17.59 -13.88 2.85
CA SER A 244 16.36 -13.11 2.69
C SER A 244 16.73 -11.63 2.75
N GLU A 245 16.15 -10.83 1.88
CA GLU A 245 16.24 -9.38 1.96
C GLU A 245 15.57 -8.86 3.25
N THR A 246 15.97 -7.69 3.75
CA THR A 246 15.44 -7.12 5.00
C THR A 246 14.41 -6.04 4.77
N HIS A 247 13.48 -5.88 5.72
CA HIS A 247 12.58 -4.73 5.74
C HIS A 247 13.32 -3.38 5.77
N GLY A 248 12.64 -2.36 5.27
CA GLY A 248 12.99 -0.94 5.35
C GLY A 248 12.28 -0.28 6.54
N SER A 249 12.97 0.64 7.18
CA SER A 249 12.49 1.34 8.38
C SER A 249 12.14 2.81 8.12
N GLU A 250 12.07 3.23 6.86
CA GLU A 250 11.56 4.54 6.50
C GLU A 250 10.03 4.60 6.65
N ASP A 251 9.53 5.81 6.84
CA ASP A 251 8.09 6.05 6.94
C ASP A 251 7.33 5.51 5.74
N VAL A 252 6.17 4.92 6.00
CA VAL A 252 5.24 4.42 4.96
C VAL A 252 4.05 5.34 4.79
N ALA A 253 3.40 5.30 3.62
CA ALA A 253 2.26 6.16 3.35
C ALA A 253 0.97 5.65 4.02
N ILE A 254 0.10 6.57 4.41
CA ILE A 254 -1.29 6.31 4.77
C ILE A 254 -2.18 7.09 3.81
N PHE A 255 -3.02 6.40 3.05
CA PHE A 255 -4.02 6.99 2.18
C PHE A 255 -5.40 6.80 2.81
N ALA A 256 -6.18 7.87 2.99
CA ALA A 256 -7.50 7.78 3.62
C ALA A 256 -8.60 8.52 2.85
N LYS A 257 -9.80 7.90 2.80
CA LYS A 257 -11.03 8.49 2.26
C LYS A 257 -12.26 8.11 3.08
N GLY A 258 -13.34 8.87 2.89
CA GLY A 258 -14.61 8.68 3.61
C GLY A 258 -14.73 9.53 4.89
N PRO A 259 -15.67 9.17 5.79
CA PRO A 259 -15.88 9.88 7.05
C PRO A 259 -14.60 9.97 7.88
N MET A 260 -14.35 11.15 8.46
CA MET A 260 -13.18 11.46 9.28
C MET A 260 -11.80 11.26 8.64
N SER A 261 -11.71 10.96 7.34
CA SER A 261 -10.43 10.72 6.65
C SER A 261 -9.46 11.91 6.67
N HIS A 262 -9.95 13.12 6.89
CA HIS A 262 -9.15 14.34 7.06
C HIS A 262 -8.30 14.36 8.33
N LEU A 263 -8.54 13.43 9.27
CA LEU A 263 -7.68 13.20 10.43
C LEU A 263 -6.31 12.63 10.04
N PHE A 264 -6.17 12.04 8.85
CA PHE A 264 -4.90 11.54 8.34
C PHE A 264 -4.14 12.67 7.65
N HIS A 265 -3.26 13.32 8.41
CA HIS A 265 -2.40 14.37 7.92
C HIS A 265 -1.02 14.33 8.60
N GLY A 266 -0.03 14.92 7.94
CA GLY A 266 1.31 15.08 8.50
C GLY A 266 2.05 13.76 8.67
N VAL A 267 2.81 13.64 9.77
CA VAL A 267 3.60 12.46 10.12
C VAL A 267 3.10 11.95 11.47
N GLN A 268 2.69 10.70 11.54
CA GLN A 268 2.03 10.09 12.69
C GLN A 268 2.75 8.83 13.14
N GLU A 269 2.56 8.43 14.40
CA GLU A 269 2.90 7.07 14.83
C GLU A 269 1.97 6.06 14.16
N GLN A 270 2.45 4.86 13.84
CA GLN A 270 1.61 3.85 13.20
C GLN A 270 0.36 3.48 14.01
N SER A 271 0.46 3.52 15.35
CA SER A 271 -0.69 3.29 16.25
C SER A 271 -1.81 4.31 16.07
N TYR A 272 -1.53 5.52 15.54
CA TYR A 272 -2.53 6.54 15.27
C TYR A 272 -3.63 6.05 14.31
N ILE A 273 -3.29 5.14 13.39
CA ILE A 273 -4.24 4.59 12.41
C ILE A 273 -5.42 3.93 13.13
N ALA A 274 -5.13 3.11 14.14
CA ALA A 274 -6.15 2.44 14.95
C ALA A 274 -7.02 3.46 15.70
N HIS A 275 -6.40 4.46 16.34
CA HIS A 275 -7.11 5.50 17.08
C HIS A 275 -8.04 6.34 16.20
N ALA A 276 -7.56 6.78 15.03
CA ALA A 276 -8.36 7.59 14.10
C ALA A 276 -9.54 6.78 13.52
N MET A 277 -9.33 5.50 13.22
CA MET A 277 -10.40 4.60 12.76
C MET A 277 -11.44 4.35 13.86
N ALA A 278 -11.00 4.07 15.09
CA ALA A 278 -11.92 3.86 16.21
C ALA A 278 -12.73 5.13 16.54
N TYR A 279 -12.10 6.30 16.50
CA TYR A 279 -12.79 7.59 16.65
C TYR A 279 -13.87 7.78 15.57
N ALA A 280 -13.54 7.49 14.31
CA ALA A 280 -14.47 7.67 13.19
C ALA A 280 -15.73 6.82 13.29
N ALA A 281 -15.64 5.65 13.93
CA ALA A 281 -16.75 4.73 14.15
C ALA A 281 -17.30 4.73 15.59
N CYS A 282 -16.80 5.63 16.44
CA CYS A 282 -17.17 5.74 17.86
C CYS A 282 -17.02 4.42 18.63
N ILE A 283 -15.95 3.70 18.33
CA ILE A 283 -15.52 2.47 19.01
C ILE A 283 -14.66 2.87 20.22
N ASP A 284 -14.65 2.04 21.28
CA ASP A 284 -13.81 2.25 22.46
C ASP A 284 -12.37 2.63 22.09
N PRO A 285 -11.75 3.62 22.76
CA PRO A 285 -12.22 4.42 23.90
C PRO A 285 -13.03 5.67 23.50
N TYR A 286 -13.49 5.76 22.25
CA TYR A 286 -14.13 6.94 21.66
C TYR A 286 -15.65 6.82 21.53
N THR A 287 -16.31 6.11 22.43
CA THR A 287 -17.77 5.94 22.39
C THR A 287 -18.52 7.28 22.53
N GLU A 288 -17.91 8.28 23.17
CA GLU A 288 -18.43 9.65 23.31
C GLU A 288 -17.92 10.61 22.21
N CYS A 289 -17.82 10.12 20.97
CA CYS A 289 -17.30 10.86 19.80
C CYS A 289 -18.14 12.08 19.36
N ASN A 290 -19.42 12.18 19.78
CA ASN A 290 -20.39 13.19 19.34
C ASN A 290 -20.54 13.32 17.81
N LEU A 291 -20.35 12.23 17.07
CA LEU A 291 -20.52 12.18 15.61
C LEU A 291 -21.93 11.73 15.25
N GLU A 292 -22.55 12.42 14.29
CA GLU A 292 -23.86 12.07 13.75
C GLU A 292 -23.71 11.20 12.50
N PRO A 293 -24.59 10.19 12.28
CA PRO A 293 -24.64 9.45 11.03
C PRO A 293 -24.91 10.35 9.82
N ALA A 294 -24.37 9.97 8.66
CA ALA A 294 -24.72 10.65 7.41
C ALA A 294 -26.25 10.55 7.15
N PRO A 295 -26.91 11.63 6.69
CA PRO A 295 -28.33 11.59 6.37
C PRO A 295 -28.63 10.50 5.32
N GLU A 296 -29.58 9.61 5.62
CA GLU A 296 -30.04 8.60 4.66
C GLU A 296 -30.56 9.30 3.40
N PRO A 297 -30.15 8.87 2.19
CA PRO A 297 -30.77 9.37 0.98
C PRO A 297 -32.26 9.00 1.00
N ASN A 298 -33.15 9.99 0.78
CA ASN A 298 -34.62 9.80 0.72
C ASN A 298 -35.02 8.78 -0.36
N HIS A 299 -34.92 7.49 -0.08
CA HIS A 299 -35.49 6.41 -0.90
C HIS A 299 -35.96 5.29 0.02
N ALA A 300 -37.27 5.06 0.01
CA ALA A 300 -37.85 3.81 0.43
C ALA A 300 -37.32 2.69 -0.48
N ALA A 301 -36.31 1.96 -0.02
CA ALA A 301 -35.91 0.69 -0.59
C ALA A 301 -35.55 -0.25 0.58
N PRO A 302 -35.99 -1.52 0.55
CA PRO A 302 -35.82 -2.41 1.67
C PRO A 302 -34.34 -2.70 1.90
N ILE A 303 -33.98 -2.82 3.18
CA ILE A 303 -32.68 -3.30 3.65
C ILE A 303 -32.49 -4.72 3.10
N GLN A 304 -31.86 -4.83 1.92
CA GLN A 304 -31.19 -6.06 1.54
C GLN A 304 -29.79 -5.96 2.10
N LEU A 305 -29.55 -6.61 3.24
CA LEU A 305 -28.20 -7.10 3.54
C LEU A 305 -27.80 -7.95 2.33
N SER A 306 -26.99 -7.39 1.42
CA SER A 306 -26.55 -8.15 0.27
C SER A 306 -25.66 -9.27 0.79
N ALA A 307 -26.10 -10.50 0.62
CA ALA A 307 -25.34 -11.72 0.91
C ALA A 307 -23.91 -11.70 0.30
N GLY A 308 -23.63 -10.80 -0.66
CA GLY A 308 -22.31 -10.58 -1.25
C GLY A 308 -21.22 -10.07 -0.29
N MET A 309 -21.54 -9.27 0.74
CA MET A 309 -20.53 -8.84 1.72
C MET A 309 -20.16 -9.97 2.70
N LEU A 310 -21.15 -10.79 3.09
CA LEU A 310 -20.89 -12.02 3.86
C LEU A 310 -20.12 -13.05 3.03
N LEU A 311 -20.37 -13.11 1.71
CA LEU A 311 -19.66 -14.02 0.80
C LEU A 311 -18.19 -13.61 0.59
N LEU A 312 -17.86 -12.31 0.63
CA LEU A 312 -16.46 -11.85 0.62
C LEU A 312 -15.71 -12.29 1.89
N ALA A 313 -16.36 -12.22 3.05
CA ALA A 313 -15.80 -12.72 4.31
C ALA A 313 -15.70 -14.27 4.33
N LEU A 314 -16.57 -14.98 3.63
CA LEU A 314 -16.52 -16.45 3.52
C LEU A 314 -15.52 -16.95 2.46
N LEU A 315 -15.27 -16.19 1.39
CA LEU A 315 -14.29 -16.54 0.37
C LEU A 315 -12.83 -16.39 0.86
N THR A 316 -12.59 -15.58 1.89
CA THR A 316 -11.32 -15.59 2.62
C THR A 316 -11.21 -16.80 3.54
N PHE A 317 -12.31 -17.26 4.16
CA PHE A 317 -12.33 -18.43 5.07
C PHE A 317 -12.30 -19.81 4.38
N ILE A 318 -12.85 -19.98 3.17
CA ILE A 318 -12.92 -21.30 2.51
C ILE A 318 -11.58 -21.74 1.89
N ASN A 319 -10.63 -20.83 1.69
CA ASN A 319 -9.24 -21.16 1.34
C ASN A 319 -8.30 -21.22 2.57
N LEU A 320 -8.88 -21.38 3.76
CA LEU A 320 -8.21 -21.41 5.06
C LEU A 320 -8.23 -22.83 5.70
N ILE A 321 -8.47 -23.88 4.90
CA ILE A 321 -8.13 -25.29 5.19
C ILE A 321 -7.13 -25.78 4.14
#